data_AF-A0A7W6X323-F1
#
_entry.id   AF-A0A7W6X323-F1
#
_cell.length_a   1.000
_cell.length_b   1.000
_cell.length_c   1.000
_cell.angle_alpha   90.00
_cell.angle_beta   90.00
_cell.angle_gamma   90.00
#
_symmetry.space_group_name_H-M   'P 1'
#
loop_
_entity.id
_entity.type
_entity.pdbx_description
1 polymer ?
#
loop_
_entity_poly.entity_id
_entity_poly.type
_entity_poly.pdbx_seq_one_letter_code
_entity_poly.pdbx_strand_id
1 'polypeptide(L)'
;MTIRNDVVEAIGNTPLIKLKRASELTGCTILGKAEFMNPGQSVKDRAGKWMILEAEKRGELKPGGLVVESTAGNTGIGLAVVASARGYRTLIVIPETQSQEKKDFLKLCGAELIEVPALPYANPNSYQHVGRRLADELRKTEPNGVLFADQWNNLDNAKAHYESTGPEIWEQTGGKVDGFVCSVGSGGTLAGVSRYLKEQNKNVRIACADPHGAGMYEYFRTGDPKATPGGSITEGIGLNRATAIVETAKVDDAYLIPDAEAVGVIYELLQHEGLCLGGSTGVNIVGAMRLARQLGPGKTIVTVLCDSGSRYQSKLFNADFMRAKNLPVPEWLEKRSNIKPPFV
;
A
#
# COMPACT_ATOMS: atom_id res chain seq x y z
N MET A 1 1.61 -2.88 -31.12
CA MET A 1 0.62 -2.09 -30.37
C MET A 1 0.08 -2.97 -29.26
N THR A 2 0.10 -2.51 -28.01
CA THR A 2 -0.42 -3.29 -26.87
C THR A 2 -1.77 -2.71 -26.47
N ILE A 3 -2.85 -3.44 -26.74
CA ILE A 3 -4.23 -3.08 -26.33
C ILE A 3 -4.65 -4.06 -25.23
N ARG A 4 -5.20 -3.55 -24.13
CA ARG A 4 -5.75 -4.36 -23.03
C ARG A 4 -7.23 -4.58 -23.27
N ASN A 5 -7.73 -5.77 -22.94
CA ASN A 5 -9.15 -6.11 -23.15
C ASN A 5 -10.07 -5.38 -22.17
N ASP A 6 -9.59 -5.13 -20.94
CA ASP A 6 -10.35 -4.44 -19.90
C ASP A 6 -9.42 -3.73 -18.89
N VAL A 7 -10.04 -3.12 -17.88
CA VAL A 7 -9.34 -2.43 -16.80
C VAL A 7 -8.55 -3.38 -15.89
N VAL A 8 -8.97 -4.65 -15.78
CA VAL A 8 -8.29 -5.66 -14.95
C VAL A 8 -6.96 -6.06 -15.59
N GLU A 9 -6.90 -6.16 -16.91
CA GLU A 9 -5.65 -6.35 -17.66
C GLU A 9 -4.73 -5.12 -17.62
N ALA A 10 -5.27 -3.92 -17.38
CA ALA A 10 -4.49 -2.69 -17.20
C ALA A 10 -3.83 -2.57 -15.82
N ILE A 11 -4.20 -3.41 -14.84
CA ILE A 11 -3.55 -3.47 -13.53
C ILE A 11 -2.15 -4.10 -13.65
N GLY A 12 -1.15 -3.40 -13.13
CA GLY A 12 0.25 -3.79 -13.16
C GLY A 12 1.03 -3.15 -14.31
N ASN A 13 2.23 -3.68 -14.59
CA ASN A 13 3.16 -3.10 -15.57
C ASN A 13 3.45 -1.61 -15.35
N THR A 14 3.44 -1.16 -14.09
CA THR A 14 3.70 0.23 -13.70
C THR A 14 5.16 0.60 -14.01
N PRO A 15 5.50 1.86 -14.30
CA PRO A 15 6.89 2.23 -14.55
C PRO A 15 7.72 2.27 -13.26
N LEU A 16 9.04 2.14 -13.41
CA LEU A 16 10.01 2.58 -12.41
C LEU A 16 10.36 4.04 -12.67
N ILE A 17 10.19 4.89 -11.66
CA ILE A 17 10.55 6.31 -11.71
C ILE A 17 11.81 6.51 -10.88
N LYS A 18 12.86 7.08 -11.49
CA LYS A 18 14.09 7.43 -10.76
C LYS A 18 13.82 8.60 -9.83
N LEU A 19 14.10 8.40 -8.54
CA LEU A 19 14.02 9.43 -7.51
C LEU A 19 15.35 10.19 -7.48
N LYS A 20 15.40 11.33 -8.16
CA LYS A 20 16.66 12.02 -8.49
C LYS A 20 17.41 12.46 -7.25
N ARG A 21 16.75 13.18 -6.34
CA ARG A 21 17.41 13.71 -5.13
C ARG A 21 17.87 12.57 -4.21
N ALA A 22 17.02 11.58 -4.00
CA ALA A 22 17.37 10.41 -3.19
C ALA A 22 18.58 9.67 -3.77
N SER A 23 18.63 9.51 -5.10
CA SER A 23 19.77 8.90 -5.81
C SER A 23 21.06 9.69 -5.62
N GLU A 24 21.01 11.02 -5.80
CA GLU A 24 22.14 11.92 -5.66
C GLU A 24 22.70 11.91 -4.22
N LEU A 25 21.82 11.95 -3.22
CA LEU A 25 22.20 11.96 -1.80
C LEU A 25 22.90 10.69 -1.31
N THR A 26 22.72 9.57 -2.00
CA THR A 26 23.31 8.28 -1.59
C THR A 26 24.37 7.77 -2.55
N GLY A 27 24.53 8.39 -3.72
CA GLY A 27 25.37 7.88 -4.80
C GLY A 27 24.86 6.56 -5.41
N CYS A 28 23.57 6.24 -5.23
CA CYS A 28 22.94 5.03 -5.74
C CYS A 28 21.88 5.38 -6.79
N THR A 29 21.42 4.39 -7.55
CA THR A 29 20.20 4.53 -8.35
C THR A 29 19.01 4.09 -7.52
N ILE A 30 18.21 5.05 -7.02
CA ILE A 30 16.99 4.76 -6.28
C ILE A 30 15.78 4.93 -7.20
N LEU A 31 14.97 3.88 -7.30
CA LEU A 31 13.80 3.80 -8.17
C LEU A 31 12.53 3.56 -7.35
N GLY A 32 11.46 4.28 -7.68
CA GLY A 32 10.13 4.07 -7.14
C GLY A 32 9.23 3.38 -8.16
N LYS A 33 8.66 2.23 -7.80
CA LYS A 33 7.64 1.53 -8.59
C LYS A 33 6.30 2.26 -8.47
N ALA A 34 5.82 2.83 -9.59
CA ALA A 34 4.72 3.79 -9.63
C ALA A 34 3.32 3.16 -9.49
N GLU A 35 3.05 2.52 -8.35
CA GLU A 35 1.80 1.81 -8.09
C GLU A 35 0.56 2.72 -7.98
N PHE A 36 0.76 4.03 -7.75
CA PHE A 36 -0.30 5.03 -7.89
C PHE A 36 -0.87 5.14 -9.32
N MET A 37 -0.20 4.58 -10.33
CA MET A 37 -0.66 4.57 -11.73
C MET A 37 -1.56 3.39 -12.09
N ASN A 38 -1.86 2.48 -11.15
CA ASN A 38 -2.90 1.49 -11.38
C ASN A 38 -4.29 2.17 -11.51
N PRO A 39 -5.29 1.54 -12.15
CA PRO A 39 -6.61 2.15 -12.38
C PRO A 39 -7.37 2.61 -11.11
N GLY A 40 -7.30 1.84 -10.04
CA GLY A 40 -7.78 2.17 -8.68
C GLY A 40 -6.82 3.07 -7.90
N GLN A 41 -5.73 3.50 -8.53
CA GLN A 41 -4.76 4.50 -8.08
C GLN A 41 -3.97 4.07 -6.84
N SER A 42 -3.75 2.76 -6.67
CA SER A 42 -2.91 2.26 -5.60
C SER A 42 -2.30 0.88 -5.89
N VAL A 43 -1.33 0.49 -5.07
CA VAL A 43 -0.75 -0.87 -5.03
C VAL A 43 -1.77 -1.99 -4.75
N LYS A 44 -2.92 -1.67 -4.16
CA LYS A 44 -3.89 -2.68 -3.72
C LYS A 44 -4.70 -3.29 -4.86
N ASP A 45 -4.71 -2.67 -6.02
CA ASP A 45 -5.32 -3.21 -7.24
C ASP A 45 -4.76 -4.59 -7.59
N ARG A 46 -3.45 -4.81 -7.39
CA ARG A 46 -2.82 -6.11 -7.62
C ARG A 46 -3.39 -7.19 -6.71
N ALA A 47 -3.47 -6.91 -5.41
CA ALA A 47 -4.04 -7.84 -4.45
C ALA A 47 -5.52 -8.11 -4.75
N GLY A 48 -6.30 -7.06 -5.05
CA GLY A 48 -7.71 -7.20 -5.42
C GLY A 48 -7.91 -8.08 -6.66
N LYS A 49 -7.09 -7.85 -7.70
CA LYS A 49 -7.08 -8.66 -8.93
C LYS A 49 -6.81 -10.14 -8.64
N TRP A 50 -5.73 -10.45 -7.93
CA TRP A 50 -5.37 -11.87 -7.69
C TRP A 50 -6.36 -12.55 -6.76
N MET A 51 -6.80 -11.92 -5.67
CA MET A 51 -7.76 -12.55 -4.75
C MET A 51 -9.08 -12.89 -5.45
N ILE A 52 -9.58 -12.02 -6.35
CA ILE A 52 -10.80 -12.28 -7.11
C ILE A 52 -10.56 -13.36 -8.18
N LEU A 53 -9.54 -13.20 -9.03
CA LEU A 53 -9.30 -14.14 -10.13
C LEU A 53 -8.94 -15.55 -9.65
N GLU A 54 -8.26 -15.67 -8.51
CA GLU A 54 -7.96 -16.98 -7.92
C GLU A 54 -9.20 -17.61 -7.27
N ALA A 55 -10.07 -16.81 -6.63
CA ALA A 55 -11.36 -17.29 -6.14
C ALA A 55 -12.27 -17.78 -7.28
N GLU A 56 -12.27 -17.10 -8.43
CA GLU A 56 -12.95 -17.58 -9.65
C GLU A 56 -12.42 -18.94 -10.09
N LYS A 57 -11.08 -19.10 -10.18
CA LYS A 57 -10.44 -20.37 -10.57
C LYS A 57 -10.80 -21.51 -9.62
N ARG A 58 -10.92 -21.22 -8.33
CA ARG A 58 -11.33 -22.19 -7.30
C ARG A 58 -12.84 -22.46 -7.28
N GLY A 59 -13.64 -21.71 -8.05
CA GLY A 59 -15.10 -21.84 -8.07
C GLY A 59 -15.80 -21.27 -6.83
N GLU A 60 -15.09 -20.50 -6.00
CA GLU A 60 -15.61 -19.81 -4.81
C GLU A 60 -16.52 -18.63 -5.17
N LEU A 61 -16.31 -18.06 -6.37
CA LEU A 61 -17.02 -16.92 -6.89
C LEU A 61 -17.51 -17.21 -8.31
N LYS A 62 -18.80 -17.01 -8.57
CA LYS A 62 -19.48 -17.15 -9.87
C LYS A 62 -20.08 -15.81 -10.28
N PRO A 63 -20.37 -15.55 -11.57
CA PRO A 63 -20.95 -14.27 -12.03
C PRO A 63 -22.12 -13.78 -11.15
N GLY A 64 -22.07 -12.52 -10.72
CA GLY A 64 -23.03 -11.95 -9.75
C GLY A 64 -22.75 -12.26 -8.28
N GLY A 65 -21.66 -12.98 -7.98
CA GLY A 65 -21.18 -13.28 -6.62
C GLY A 65 -20.76 -12.03 -5.84
N LEU A 66 -20.46 -12.24 -4.55
CA LEU A 66 -20.18 -11.17 -3.59
C LEU A 66 -18.74 -11.21 -3.06
N VAL A 67 -18.05 -10.08 -3.12
CA VAL A 67 -16.73 -9.88 -2.53
C VAL A 67 -16.88 -9.08 -1.24
N VAL A 68 -16.50 -9.68 -0.11
CA VAL A 68 -16.56 -9.09 1.23
C VAL A 68 -15.16 -8.80 1.73
N GLU A 69 -14.94 -7.61 2.29
CA GLU A 69 -13.68 -7.26 2.96
C GLU A 69 -13.93 -6.32 4.13
N SER A 70 -13.06 -6.39 5.14
CA SER A 70 -13.00 -5.48 6.27
C SER A 70 -11.89 -4.44 6.07
N THR A 71 -12.24 -3.27 5.56
CA THR A 71 -11.25 -2.24 5.21
C THR A 71 -11.89 -0.85 5.07
N ALA A 72 -11.10 0.19 5.29
CA ALA A 72 -11.49 1.59 5.09
C ALA A 72 -10.67 2.27 3.98
N GLY A 73 -9.84 1.51 3.27
CA GLY A 73 -8.79 2.07 2.43
C GLY A 73 -8.66 1.39 1.08
N ASN A 74 -7.46 1.52 0.51
CA ASN A 74 -7.12 1.11 -0.85
C ASN A 74 -7.50 -0.33 -1.23
N THR A 75 -7.53 -1.27 -0.27
CA THR A 75 -7.96 -2.65 -0.55
C THR A 75 -9.43 -2.71 -0.97
N GLY A 76 -10.31 -1.94 -0.34
CA GLY A 76 -11.73 -1.90 -0.70
C GLY A 76 -11.93 -1.30 -2.09
N ILE A 77 -11.15 -0.26 -2.42
CA ILE A 77 -11.14 0.36 -3.75
C ILE A 77 -10.67 -0.63 -4.81
N GLY A 78 -9.52 -1.28 -4.61
CA GLY A 78 -8.97 -2.24 -5.56
C GLY A 78 -9.89 -3.45 -5.78
N LEU A 79 -10.54 -3.94 -4.72
CA LEU A 79 -11.56 -4.99 -4.83
C LEU A 79 -12.78 -4.49 -5.61
N ALA A 80 -13.31 -3.31 -5.29
CA ALA A 80 -14.50 -2.77 -5.95
C ALA A 80 -14.30 -2.52 -7.45
N VAL A 81 -13.13 -1.99 -7.85
CA VAL A 81 -12.76 -1.78 -9.25
C VAL A 81 -12.75 -3.11 -10.01
N VAL A 82 -12.06 -4.12 -9.47
CA VAL A 82 -11.97 -5.44 -10.12
C VAL A 82 -13.31 -6.16 -10.12
N ALA A 83 -14.02 -6.16 -8.99
CA ALA A 83 -15.33 -6.79 -8.86
C ALA A 83 -16.32 -6.20 -9.87
N SER A 84 -16.42 -4.87 -9.95
CA SER A 84 -17.30 -4.20 -10.90
C SER A 84 -16.98 -4.58 -12.35
N ALA A 85 -15.70 -4.59 -12.72
CA ALA A 85 -15.26 -4.97 -14.07
C ALA A 85 -15.55 -6.46 -14.40
N ARG A 86 -15.64 -7.31 -13.39
CA ARG A 86 -15.88 -8.75 -13.52
C ARG A 86 -17.35 -9.16 -13.29
N GLY A 87 -18.23 -8.21 -12.99
CA GLY A 87 -19.64 -8.47 -12.74
C GLY A 87 -19.96 -9.02 -11.34
N TYR A 88 -19.14 -8.69 -10.33
CA TYR A 88 -19.36 -9.01 -8.92
C TYR A 88 -19.80 -7.79 -8.12
N ARG A 89 -20.48 -8.05 -7.01
CA ARG A 89 -20.80 -7.03 -6.00
C ARG A 89 -19.67 -6.95 -4.97
N THR A 90 -19.50 -5.79 -4.36
CA THR A 90 -18.52 -5.57 -3.29
C THR A 90 -19.21 -5.04 -2.05
N LEU A 91 -18.94 -5.66 -0.90
CA LEU A 91 -19.42 -5.26 0.42
C LEU A 91 -18.25 -5.01 1.35
N ILE A 92 -18.15 -3.78 1.85
CA ILE A 92 -17.05 -3.36 2.72
C ILE A 92 -17.56 -3.12 4.14
N VAL A 93 -17.00 -3.85 5.09
CA VAL A 93 -17.21 -3.64 6.51
C VAL A 93 -16.19 -2.63 7.02
N ILE A 94 -16.67 -1.49 7.50
CA ILE A 94 -15.85 -0.32 7.83
C ILE A 94 -16.22 0.25 9.21
N PRO A 95 -15.25 0.69 10.04
CA PRO A 95 -15.57 1.38 11.27
C PRO A 95 -16.33 2.70 11.02
N GLU A 96 -17.37 2.98 11.79
CA GLU A 96 -18.20 4.20 11.67
C GLU A 96 -17.39 5.49 11.88
N THR A 97 -16.26 5.41 12.59
CA THR A 97 -15.35 6.53 12.88
C THR A 97 -14.47 6.94 11.70
N GLN A 98 -14.50 6.21 10.58
CA GLN A 98 -13.77 6.61 9.38
C GLN A 98 -14.38 7.87 8.77
N SER A 99 -13.55 8.68 8.12
CA SER A 99 -14.01 9.96 7.55
C SER A 99 -15.06 9.76 6.46
N GLN A 100 -15.96 10.73 6.32
CA GLN A 100 -17.04 10.64 5.35
C GLN A 100 -16.50 10.57 3.91
N GLU A 101 -15.41 11.28 3.62
CA GLU A 101 -14.76 11.27 2.30
C GLU A 101 -14.29 9.87 1.90
N LYS A 102 -13.80 9.08 2.85
CA LYS A 102 -13.39 7.69 2.58
C LYS A 102 -14.59 6.80 2.28
N LYS A 103 -15.68 6.96 3.03
CA LYS A 103 -16.93 6.23 2.82
C LYS A 103 -17.52 6.56 1.44
N ASP A 104 -17.60 7.85 1.12
CA ASP A 104 -18.13 8.33 -0.15
C ASP A 104 -17.27 7.86 -1.32
N PHE A 105 -15.94 7.87 -1.18
CA PHE A 105 -15.06 7.36 -2.23
C PHE A 105 -15.22 5.85 -2.46
N LEU A 106 -15.39 5.05 -1.40
CA LEU A 106 -15.66 3.61 -1.56
C LEU A 106 -16.99 3.36 -2.29
N LYS A 107 -18.06 4.10 -1.93
CA LYS A 107 -19.35 4.05 -2.62
C LYS A 107 -19.22 4.47 -4.07
N LEU A 108 -18.47 5.54 -4.34
CA LEU A 108 -18.17 6.01 -5.70
C LEU A 108 -17.46 4.93 -6.54
N CYS A 109 -16.59 4.12 -5.92
CA CYS A 109 -15.94 2.99 -6.56
C CYS A 109 -16.83 1.74 -6.73
N GLY A 110 -18.10 1.79 -6.36
CA GLY A 110 -19.06 0.69 -6.53
C GLY A 110 -19.16 -0.27 -5.34
N ALA A 111 -18.65 0.11 -4.16
CA ALA A 111 -18.80 -0.70 -2.95
C ALA A 111 -20.08 -0.36 -2.17
N GLU A 112 -20.79 -1.39 -1.71
CA GLU A 112 -21.74 -1.30 -0.61
C GLU A 112 -20.97 -1.21 0.72
N LEU A 113 -21.49 -0.45 1.69
CA LEU A 113 -20.85 -0.29 3.00
C LEU A 113 -21.73 -0.81 4.12
N ILE A 114 -21.11 -1.52 5.06
CA ILE A 114 -21.65 -1.79 6.39
C ILE A 114 -20.75 -1.11 7.41
N GLU A 115 -21.34 -0.18 8.16
CA GLU A 115 -20.66 0.52 9.23
C GLU A 115 -20.79 -0.24 10.54
N VAL A 116 -19.70 -0.33 11.30
CA VAL A 116 -19.65 -0.99 12.61
C VAL A 116 -18.90 -0.16 13.63
N PRO A 117 -19.13 -0.33 14.95
CA PRO A 117 -18.38 0.38 15.97
C PRO A 117 -16.86 0.13 15.88
N ALA A 118 -16.06 1.16 16.17
CA ALA A 118 -14.61 1.05 16.21
C ALA A 118 -14.15 0.32 17.48
N LEU A 119 -13.68 -0.92 17.34
CA LEU A 119 -13.23 -1.76 18.44
C LEU A 119 -11.82 -2.32 18.18
N PRO A 120 -10.98 -2.50 19.23
CA PRO A 120 -9.64 -3.07 19.08
C PRO A 120 -9.70 -4.51 18.55
N TYR A 121 -8.65 -4.96 17.85
CA TYR A 121 -8.62 -6.28 17.22
C TYR A 121 -8.88 -7.44 18.20
N ALA A 122 -8.43 -7.32 19.46
CA ALA A 122 -8.65 -8.34 20.50
C ALA A 122 -10.14 -8.53 20.86
N ASN A 123 -10.99 -7.52 20.61
CA ASN A 123 -12.43 -7.63 20.80
C ASN A 123 -13.04 -8.45 19.65
N PRO A 124 -13.83 -9.50 19.91
CA PRO A 124 -14.45 -10.32 18.86
C PRO A 124 -15.41 -9.56 17.95
N ASN A 125 -15.84 -8.35 18.32
CA ASN A 125 -16.65 -7.46 17.50
C ASN A 125 -15.84 -6.39 16.76
N SER A 126 -14.51 -6.53 16.69
CA SER A 126 -13.72 -5.73 15.76
C SER A 126 -14.21 -5.93 14.33
N TYR A 127 -14.16 -4.88 13.51
CA TYR A 127 -14.68 -4.88 12.15
C TYR A 127 -14.14 -6.06 11.29
N GLN A 128 -12.89 -6.49 11.51
CA GLN A 128 -12.28 -7.64 10.82
C GLN A 128 -12.95 -8.97 11.17
N HIS A 129 -13.25 -9.18 12.46
CA HIS A 129 -13.93 -10.40 12.91
C HIS A 129 -15.39 -10.41 12.49
N VAL A 130 -16.05 -9.25 12.57
CA VAL A 130 -17.44 -9.08 12.10
C VAL A 130 -17.52 -9.35 10.61
N GLY A 131 -16.64 -8.79 9.79
CA GLY A 131 -16.65 -9.03 8.34
C GLY A 131 -16.41 -10.49 7.96
N ARG A 132 -15.53 -11.21 8.67
CA ARG A 132 -15.35 -12.65 8.48
C ARG A 132 -16.64 -13.42 8.76
N ARG A 133 -17.21 -13.23 9.96
CA ARG A 133 -18.46 -13.91 10.34
C ARG A 133 -19.61 -13.57 9.40
N LEU A 134 -19.71 -12.31 8.98
CA LEU A 134 -20.70 -11.86 8.02
C LEU A 134 -20.54 -12.58 6.68
N ALA A 135 -19.32 -12.69 6.15
CA ALA A 135 -19.08 -13.43 4.92
C ALA A 135 -19.45 -14.92 5.08
N ASP A 136 -19.13 -15.55 6.22
CA ASP A 136 -19.51 -16.94 6.51
C ASP A 136 -21.04 -17.13 6.55
N GLU A 137 -21.78 -16.19 7.12
CA GLU A 137 -23.26 -16.21 7.10
C GLU A 137 -23.81 -15.99 5.68
N LEU A 138 -23.28 -15.02 4.94
CA LEU A 138 -23.72 -14.72 3.57
C LEU A 138 -23.49 -15.90 2.61
N ARG A 139 -22.44 -16.71 2.82
CA ARG A 139 -22.22 -17.93 2.02
C ARG A 139 -23.39 -18.92 2.07
N LYS A 140 -24.21 -18.89 3.13
CA LYS A 140 -25.37 -19.78 3.28
C LYS A 140 -26.53 -19.37 2.37
N THR A 141 -26.61 -18.10 1.97
CA THR A 141 -27.75 -17.52 1.25
C THR A 141 -27.41 -16.97 -0.13
N GLU A 142 -26.15 -16.62 -0.39
CA GLU A 142 -25.69 -16.06 -1.65
C GLU A 142 -25.50 -17.15 -2.72
N PRO A 143 -26.32 -17.17 -3.80
CA PRO A 143 -26.35 -18.28 -4.75
C PRO A 143 -25.09 -18.37 -5.64
N ASN A 144 -24.37 -17.26 -5.77
CA ASN A 144 -23.22 -17.12 -6.68
C ASN A 144 -21.87 -17.08 -5.94
N GLY A 145 -21.86 -17.47 -4.66
CA GLY A 145 -20.65 -17.55 -3.84
C GLY A 145 -20.25 -16.22 -3.20
N VAL A 146 -19.46 -16.33 -2.12
CA VAL A 146 -18.96 -15.19 -1.36
C VAL A 146 -17.47 -15.38 -1.07
N LEU A 147 -16.68 -14.46 -1.60
CA LEU A 147 -15.26 -14.32 -1.26
C LEU A 147 -15.14 -13.42 -0.03
N PHE A 148 -14.56 -13.92 1.06
CA PHE A 148 -13.98 -13.04 2.07
C PHE A 148 -12.54 -12.79 1.68
N ALA A 149 -12.21 -11.59 1.22
CA ALA A 149 -10.91 -11.32 0.61
C ALA A 149 -9.75 -11.54 1.61
N ASP A 150 -9.95 -11.19 2.88
CA ASP A 150 -9.05 -11.48 4.00
C ASP A 150 -7.61 -11.06 3.70
N GLN A 151 -7.41 -9.79 3.33
CA GLN A 151 -6.15 -9.27 2.79
C GLN A 151 -4.89 -9.58 3.62
N TRP A 152 -5.02 -9.91 4.92
CA TRP A 152 -3.92 -10.24 5.81
C TRP A 152 -3.53 -11.73 5.81
N ASN A 153 -4.47 -12.63 5.50
CA ASN A 153 -4.23 -14.08 5.58
C ASN A 153 -4.37 -14.79 4.23
N ASN A 154 -5.04 -14.17 3.25
CA ASN A 154 -5.16 -14.71 1.91
C ASN A 154 -3.83 -14.61 1.15
N LEU A 155 -3.19 -15.76 0.91
CA LEU A 155 -1.90 -15.85 0.23
C LEU A 155 -1.96 -15.38 -1.24
N ASP A 156 -3.14 -15.27 -1.85
CA ASP A 156 -3.30 -14.68 -3.18
C ASP A 156 -2.83 -13.22 -3.22
N ASN A 157 -2.84 -12.51 -2.09
CA ASN A 157 -2.25 -11.18 -1.97
C ASN A 157 -0.73 -11.21 -2.19
N ALA A 158 0.00 -12.08 -1.48
CA ALA A 158 1.44 -12.23 -1.70
C ALA A 158 1.76 -12.79 -3.09
N LYS A 159 0.92 -13.71 -3.58
CA LYS A 159 1.00 -14.27 -4.94
C LYS A 159 0.95 -13.18 -6.00
N ALA A 160 0.07 -12.18 -5.83
CA ALA A 160 -0.01 -11.04 -6.74
C ALA A 160 1.34 -10.38 -6.97
N HIS A 161 2.09 -10.15 -5.89
CA HIS A 161 3.38 -9.47 -5.95
C HIS A 161 4.53 -10.40 -6.37
N TYR A 162 4.43 -11.70 -6.10
CA TYR A 162 5.36 -12.71 -6.57
C TYR A 162 5.25 -12.93 -8.09
N GLU A 163 4.03 -12.95 -8.63
CA GLU A 163 3.76 -13.22 -10.06
C GLU A 163 3.72 -11.94 -10.92
N SER A 164 3.71 -10.75 -10.33
CA SER A 164 3.72 -9.49 -11.08
C SER A 164 4.80 -8.51 -10.62
N THR A 165 4.68 -7.92 -9.43
CA THR A 165 5.57 -6.83 -8.99
C THR A 165 7.05 -7.23 -8.98
N GLY A 166 7.38 -8.42 -8.46
CA GLY A 166 8.75 -8.97 -8.46
C GLY A 166 9.32 -9.12 -9.87
N PRO A 167 8.67 -9.87 -10.77
CA PRO A 167 9.07 -10.00 -12.17
C PRO A 167 9.25 -8.66 -12.88
N GLU A 168 8.29 -7.74 -12.72
CA GLU A 168 8.36 -6.42 -13.34
C GLU A 168 9.59 -5.64 -12.86
N ILE A 169 9.89 -5.65 -11.55
CA ILE A 169 11.09 -4.99 -11.00
C ILE A 169 12.37 -5.62 -11.58
N TRP A 170 12.44 -6.94 -11.64
CA TRP A 170 13.60 -7.66 -12.16
C TRP A 170 13.85 -7.32 -13.64
N GLU A 171 12.81 -7.41 -14.47
CA GLU A 171 12.88 -7.09 -15.89
C GLU A 171 13.22 -5.62 -16.15
N GLN A 172 12.52 -4.70 -15.49
CA GLN A 172 12.69 -3.25 -15.69
C GLN A 172 14.05 -2.72 -15.20
N THR A 173 14.73 -3.46 -14.31
CA THR A 173 16.12 -3.17 -13.89
C THR A 173 17.17 -3.95 -14.68
N GLY A 174 16.77 -4.81 -15.62
CA GLY A 174 17.68 -5.70 -16.34
C GLY A 174 18.44 -6.65 -15.40
N GLY A 175 17.79 -7.08 -14.31
CA GLY A 175 18.39 -7.93 -13.27
C GLY A 175 19.41 -7.23 -12.36
N LYS A 176 19.50 -5.90 -12.41
CA LYS A 176 20.51 -5.12 -11.66
C LYS A 176 20.04 -4.62 -10.30
N VAL A 177 18.83 -4.96 -9.86
CA VAL A 177 18.35 -4.60 -8.52
C VAL A 177 19.26 -5.24 -7.46
N ASP A 178 19.89 -4.42 -6.62
CA ASP A 178 20.73 -4.85 -5.50
C ASP A 178 19.93 -4.91 -4.19
N GLY A 179 18.88 -4.08 -4.07
CA GLY A 179 18.05 -4.03 -2.89
C GLY A 179 16.60 -3.63 -3.14
N PHE A 180 15.70 -4.15 -2.32
CA PHE A 180 14.28 -3.79 -2.30
C PHE A 180 13.82 -3.48 -0.89
N VAL A 181 13.00 -2.46 -0.73
CA VAL A 181 12.44 -2.07 0.58
C VAL A 181 11.05 -1.52 0.44
N CYS A 182 10.16 -1.91 1.36
CA CYS A 182 8.88 -1.25 1.55
C CYS A 182 8.33 -1.45 2.97
N SER A 183 7.36 -0.62 3.30
CA SER A 183 6.53 -0.68 4.50
C SER A 183 5.48 -1.77 4.43
N VAL A 184 4.96 -2.15 5.60
CA VAL A 184 4.07 -3.30 5.75
C VAL A 184 2.69 -2.86 6.24
N GLY A 185 1.68 -3.14 5.43
CA GLY A 185 0.26 -3.14 5.81
C GLY A 185 -0.23 -4.58 6.01
N SER A 186 -0.63 -5.25 4.93
CA SER A 186 -0.90 -6.69 4.96
C SER A 186 0.36 -7.57 4.86
N GLY A 187 1.46 -7.00 4.38
CA GLY A 187 2.71 -7.72 4.09
C GLY A 187 2.82 -8.27 2.67
N GLY A 188 1.73 -8.28 1.88
CA GLY A 188 1.71 -8.93 0.56
C GLY A 188 2.79 -8.44 -0.40
N THR A 189 3.00 -7.12 -0.46
CA THR A 189 4.02 -6.50 -1.32
C THR A 189 5.44 -6.93 -0.91
N LEU A 190 5.79 -6.81 0.37
CA LEU A 190 7.10 -7.22 0.87
C LEU A 190 7.31 -8.72 0.70
N ALA A 191 6.31 -9.53 1.05
CA ALA A 191 6.38 -10.99 0.98
C ALA A 191 6.56 -11.50 -0.45
N GLY A 192 5.72 -11.07 -1.38
CA GLY A 192 5.78 -11.54 -2.77
C GLY A 192 7.06 -11.10 -3.49
N VAL A 193 7.41 -9.81 -3.38
CA VAL A 193 8.62 -9.28 -4.04
C VAL A 193 9.89 -9.90 -3.45
N SER A 194 10.00 -10.01 -2.12
CA SER A 194 11.19 -10.58 -1.48
C SER A 194 11.46 -12.02 -1.89
N ARG A 195 10.41 -12.85 -1.95
CA ARG A 195 10.50 -14.23 -2.39
C ARG A 195 10.97 -14.34 -3.84
N TYR A 196 10.33 -13.60 -4.74
CA TYR A 196 10.69 -13.64 -6.15
C TYR A 196 12.12 -13.15 -6.39
N LEU A 197 12.49 -11.98 -5.87
CA LEU A 197 13.83 -11.40 -6.11
C LEU A 197 14.95 -12.28 -5.55
N LYS A 198 14.75 -12.91 -4.38
CA LYS A 198 15.75 -13.82 -3.81
C LYS A 198 15.87 -15.15 -4.56
N GLU A 199 14.84 -15.57 -5.28
CA GLU A 199 14.93 -16.72 -6.18
C GLU A 199 15.72 -16.38 -7.44
N GLN A 200 15.61 -15.15 -7.95
CA GLN A 200 16.43 -14.69 -9.09
C GLN A 200 17.88 -14.44 -8.69
N ASN A 201 18.10 -13.81 -7.53
CA ASN A 201 19.43 -13.56 -6.99
C ASN A 201 19.38 -13.49 -5.45
N LYS A 202 19.92 -14.50 -4.78
CA LYS A 202 19.96 -14.61 -3.32
C LYS A 202 20.67 -13.44 -2.62
N ASN A 203 21.51 -12.69 -3.35
CA ASN A 203 22.26 -11.56 -2.81
C ASN A 203 21.45 -10.25 -2.80
N VAL A 204 20.26 -10.20 -3.41
CA VAL A 204 19.37 -9.04 -3.31
C VAL A 204 18.99 -8.85 -1.84
N ARG A 205 19.22 -7.64 -1.33
CA ARG A 205 18.94 -7.28 0.07
C ARG A 205 17.52 -6.74 0.19
N ILE A 206 16.75 -7.33 1.08
CA ILE A 206 15.36 -7.01 1.31
C ILE A 206 15.24 -6.37 2.69
N ALA A 207 14.63 -5.19 2.77
CA ALA A 207 14.38 -4.53 4.04
C ALA A 207 12.90 -4.17 4.25
N CYS A 208 12.49 -4.13 5.52
CA CYS A 208 11.24 -3.52 5.93
C CYS A 208 11.48 -2.04 6.32
N ALA A 209 10.59 -1.14 5.91
CA ALA A 209 10.57 0.25 6.41
C ALA A 209 9.30 0.44 7.24
N ASP A 210 9.41 0.38 8.56
CA ASP A 210 8.26 0.38 9.47
C ASP A 210 8.11 1.74 10.16
N PRO A 211 6.89 2.32 10.24
CA PRO A 211 6.68 3.56 10.98
C PRO A 211 6.66 3.31 12.51
N HIS A 212 6.81 4.37 13.30
CA HIS A 212 6.58 4.29 14.75
C HIS A 212 5.16 3.84 15.09
N GLY A 213 5.02 3.07 16.19
CA GLY A 213 3.73 2.49 16.63
C GLY A 213 3.36 1.18 15.91
N ALA A 214 4.17 0.76 14.93
CA ALA A 214 4.08 -0.53 14.28
C ALA A 214 5.08 -1.53 14.88
N GLY A 215 4.89 -2.83 14.61
CA GLY A 215 5.67 -3.91 15.20
C GLY A 215 6.44 -4.76 14.19
N MET A 216 6.45 -4.41 12.91
CA MET A 216 7.19 -5.17 11.90
C MET A 216 8.70 -4.92 11.98
N TYR A 217 9.11 -3.74 12.45
CA TYR A 217 10.52 -3.47 12.79
C TYR A 217 11.04 -4.46 13.85
N GLU A 218 10.34 -4.62 14.97
CA GLU A 218 10.73 -5.56 16.02
C GLU A 218 10.62 -7.00 15.53
N TYR A 219 9.56 -7.35 14.80
CA TYR A 219 9.34 -8.69 14.27
C TYR A 219 10.52 -9.16 13.40
N PHE A 220 10.93 -8.38 12.40
CA PHE A 220 12.01 -8.81 11.50
C PHE A 220 13.40 -8.78 12.14
N ARG A 221 13.57 -8.13 13.30
CA ARG A 221 14.84 -8.11 14.04
C ARG A 221 14.93 -9.15 15.16
N THR A 222 13.80 -9.47 15.79
CA THR A 222 13.77 -10.25 17.05
C THR A 222 12.83 -11.45 17.00
N GLY A 223 11.92 -11.51 16.03
CA GLY A 223 10.87 -12.52 15.91
C GLY A 223 9.57 -12.19 16.65
N ASP A 224 9.50 -11.07 17.40
CA ASP A 224 8.31 -10.67 18.18
C ASP A 224 7.67 -9.38 17.61
N PRO A 225 6.41 -9.41 17.14
CA PRO A 225 5.74 -8.26 16.53
C PRO A 225 5.25 -7.23 17.58
N LYS A 226 6.18 -6.64 18.32
CA LYS A 226 5.91 -5.65 19.36
C LYS A 226 5.86 -4.23 18.79
N ALA A 227 4.78 -3.51 19.07
CA ALA A 227 4.66 -2.11 18.68
C ALA A 227 5.78 -1.25 19.30
N THR A 228 6.46 -0.47 18.46
CA THR A 228 7.46 0.50 18.89
C THR A 228 6.80 1.71 19.59
N PRO A 229 7.49 2.41 20.51
CA PRO A 229 6.92 3.61 21.14
C PRO A 229 6.56 4.71 20.15
N GLY A 230 5.46 5.40 20.43
CA GLY A 230 4.95 6.50 19.61
C GLY A 230 3.80 6.07 18.70
N GLY A 231 3.67 6.74 17.57
CA GLY A 231 2.67 6.47 16.54
C GLY A 231 3.04 7.19 15.25
N SER A 232 2.20 7.01 14.23
CA SER A 232 2.41 7.61 12.92
C SER A 232 1.11 8.20 12.36
N ILE A 233 1.22 9.30 11.63
CA ILE A 233 0.14 9.88 10.83
C ILE A 233 -0.05 9.14 9.50
N THR A 234 0.88 8.26 9.12
CA THR A 234 0.79 7.48 7.89
C THR A 234 -0.35 6.47 7.96
N GLU A 235 -0.97 6.21 6.82
CA GLU A 235 -2.12 5.32 6.72
C GLU A 235 -1.84 4.19 5.70
N GLY A 236 -2.56 3.07 5.85
CA GLY A 236 -2.43 1.90 4.99
C GLY A 236 -1.26 0.97 5.32
N ILE A 237 -0.46 1.33 6.33
CA ILE A 237 0.71 0.61 6.86
C ILE A 237 0.68 0.62 8.40
N GLY A 238 1.56 -0.16 9.02
CA GLY A 238 1.69 -0.24 10.47
C GLY A 238 0.96 -1.45 11.06
N LEU A 239 1.58 -2.62 10.94
CA LEU A 239 1.03 -3.89 11.40
C LEU A 239 1.69 -4.30 12.74
N ASN A 240 0.88 -4.82 13.67
CA ASN A 240 1.31 -5.22 15.01
C ASN A 240 1.15 -6.72 15.28
N ARG A 241 1.20 -7.54 14.23
CA ARG A 241 1.08 -9.01 14.33
C ARG A 241 1.75 -9.70 13.14
N ALA A 242 2.31 -10.88 13.37
CA ALA A 242 2.71 -11.79 12.31
C ALA A 242 1.43 -12.40 11.70
N THR A 243 1.21 -12.15 10.42
CA THR A 243 0.09 -12.73 9.65
C THR A 243 0.62 -13.84 8.77
N ALA A 244 -0.27 -14.72 8.28
CA ALA A 244 0.13 -15.80 7.38
C ALA A 244 0.91 -15.30 6.15
N ILE A 245 0.60 -14.09 5.67
CA ILE A 245 1.35 -13.45 4.58
C ILE A 245 2.75 -13.03 5.03
N VAL A 246 2.87 -12.34 6.16
CA VAL A 246 4.14 -11.79 6.68
C VAL A 246 5.15 -12.90 6.95
N GLU A 247 4.69 -14.05 7.47
CA GLU A 247 5.53 -15.23 7.73
C GLU A 247 6.21 -15.79 6.47
N THR A 248 5.67 -15.50 5.27
CA THR A 248 6.29 -15.93 4.01
C THR A 248 7.39 -14.98 3.51
N ALA A 249 7.54 -13.80 4.10
CA ALA A 249 8.49 -12.80 3.64
C ALA A 249 9.94 -13.19 3.94
N LYS A 250 10.86 -12.93 3.00
CA LYS A 250 12.30 -13.17 3.17
C LYS A 250 13.03 -11.84 3.36
N VAL A 251 13.12 -11.38 4.61
CA VAL A 251 13.64 -10.05 4.97
C VAL A 251 15.03 -10.16 5.61
N ASP A 252 15.95 -9.29 5.21
CA ASP A 252 17.32 -9.23 5.72
C ASP A 252 17.52 -8.19 6.82
N ASP A 253 16.73 -7.11 6.82
CA ASP A 253 16.87 -5.98 7.74
C ASP A 253 15.55 -5.22 7.91
N ALA A 254 15.47 -4.35 8.92
CA ALA A 254 14.33 -3.46 9.11
C ALA A 254 14.77 -2.09 9.65
N TYR A 255 14.10 -1.04 9.19
CA TYR A 255 14.33 0.33 9.59
C TYR A 255 13.09 0.93 10.22
N LEU A 256 13.24 1.54 11.39
CA LEU A 256 12.19 2.32 12.05
C LEU A 256 12.19 3.76 11.54
N ILE A 257 11.15 4.19 10.85
CA ILE A 257 11.09 5.49 10.15
C ILE A 257 10.23 6.50 10.94
N PRO A 258 10.81 7.62 11.40
CA PRO A 258 10.04 8.74 11.97
C PRO A 258 9.20 9.47 10.93
N ASP A 259 8.01 9.93 11.34
CA ASP A 259 7.12 10.74 10.49
C ASP A 259 7.81 12.00 9.97
N ALA A 260 8.64 12.66 10.78
CA ALA A 260 9.32 13.88 10.36
C ALA A 260 10.23 13.66 9.13
N GLU A 261 10.91 12.51 9.06
CA GLU A 261 11.72 12.14 7.90
C GLU A 261 10.82 11.78 6.71
N ALA A 262 9.80 10.94 6.92
CA ALA A 262 8.90 10.49 5.86
C ALA A 262 8.13 11.66 5.21
N VAL A 263 7.60 12.57 6.03
CA VAL A 263 6.89 13.77 5.60
C VAL A 263 7.82 14.71 4.85
N GLY A 264 9.02 14.97 5.39
CA GLY A 264 10.02 15.84 4.75
C GLY A 264 10.34 15.36 3.33
N VAL A 265 10.57 14.05 3.15
CA VAL A 265 10.85 13.47 1.84
C VAL A 265 9.66 13.57 0.87
N ILE A 266 8.42 13.38 1.33
CA ILE A 266 7.24 13.58 0.48
C ILE A 266 7.16 15.02 -0.03
N TYR A 267 7.46 15.98 0.84
CA TYR A 267 7.40 17.39 0.46
C TYR A 267 8.51 17.79 -0.50
N GLU A 268 9.74 17.34 -0.26
CA GLU A 268 10.85 17.51 -1.19
C GLU A 268 10.53 16.88 -2.55
N LEU A 269 9.93 15.70 -2.56
CA LEU A 269 9.57 15.00 -3.79
C LEU A 269 8.51 15.75 -4.59
N LEU A 270 7.50 16.30 -3.94
CA LEU A 270 6.50 17.13 -4.62
C LEU A 270 7.11 18.44 -5.14
N GLN A 271 7.88 19.14 -4.31
CA GLN A 271 8.46 20.44 -4.66
C GLN A 271 9.51 20.35 -5.77
N HIS A 272 10.30 19.28 -5.81
CA HIS A 272 11.46 19.19 -6.69
C HIS A 272 11.33 18.16 -7.82
N GLU A 273 10.43 17.18 -7.66
CA GLU A 273 10.25 16.10 -8.64
C GLU A 273 8.80 15.98 -9.14
N GLY A 274 7.87 16.80 -8.63
CA GLY A 274 6.50 16.90 -9.12
C GLY A 274 5.59 15.73 -8.75
N LEU A 275 5.99 14.87 -7.81
CA LEU A 275 5.21 13.70 -7.40
C LEU A 275 4.48 13.95 -6.08
N CYS A 276 3.15 14.07 -6.16
CA CYS A 276 2.27 14.20 -4.98
C CYS A 276 1.79 12.82 -4.53
N LEU A 277 2.39 12.26 -3.47
CA LEU A 277 2.23 10.87 -3.06
C LEU A 277 1.81 10.74 -1.57
N GLY A 278 1.28 9.57 -1.21
CA GLY A 278 0.83 9.28 0.16
C GLY A 278 1.97 9.00 1.15
N GLY A 279 1.65 9.05 2.45
CA GLY A 279 2.65 8.99 3.53
C GLY A 279 3.47 7.69 3.59
N SER A 280 2.88 6.55 3.20
CA SER A 280 3.62 5.27 3.10
C SER A 280 4.75 5.31 2.07
N THR A 281 4.62 6.13 1.03
CA THR A 281 5.70 6.39 0.07
C THR A 281 6.87 7.11 0.73
N GLY A 282 6.62 8.03 1.66
CA GLY A 282 7.68 8.71 2.41
C GLY A 282 8.49 7.73 3.25
N VAL A 283 7.81 6.85 3.98
CA VAL A 283 8.42 5.76 4.76
C VAL A 283 9.28 4.87 3.87
N ASN A 284 8.75 4.48 2.72
CA ASN A 284 9.42 3.68 1.70
C ASN A 284 10.71 4.33 1.16
N ILE A 285 10.66 5.62 0.80
CA ILE A 285 11.82 6.32 0.23
C ILE A 285 12.90 6.52 1.29
N VAL A 286 12.55 6.88 2.54
CA VAL A 286 13.53 6.95 3.62
C VAL A 286 14.17 5.59 3.87
N GLY A 287 13.39 4.51 3.87
CA GLY A 287 13.89 3.14 3.92
C GLY A 287 14.86 2.82 2.77
N ALA A 288 14.55 3.26 1.55
CA ALA A 288 15.40 3.10 0.37
C ALA A 288 16.72 3.85 0.50
N MET A 289 16.71 5.07 1.05
CA MET A 289 17.91 5.84 1.31
C MET A 289 18.78 5.18 2.39
N ARG A 290 18.19 4.57 3.42
CA ARG A 290 18.91 3.83 4.46
C ARG A 290 19.55 2.56 3.89
N LEU A 291 18.80 1.78 3.11
CA LEU A 291 19.32 0.61 2.42
C LEU A 291 20.45 0.98 1.44
N ALA A 292 20.27 2.05 0.66
CA ALA A 292 21.29 2.56 -0.24
C ALA A 292 22.60 2.88 0.49
N ARG A 293 22.53 3.57 1.63
CA ARG A 293 23.71 3.90 2.46
C ARG A 293 24.37 2.65 3.03
N GLN A 294 23.59 1.65 3.44
CA GLN A 294 24.11 0.38 3.96
C GLN A 294 24.84 -0.44 2.88
N LEU A 295 24.35 -0.44 1.63
CA LEU A 295 24.98 -1.18 0.54
C LEU A 295 26.14 -0.43 -0.13
N GLY A 296 26.22 0.89 0.08
CA GLY A 296 27.23 1.75 -0.51
C GLY A 296 26.88 2.24 -1.92
N PRO A 297 27.64 3.22 -2.46
CA PRO A 297 27.35 3.86 -3.74
C PRO A 297 27.44 2.89 -4.92
N GLY A 298 26.81 3.26 -6.04
CA GLY A 298 26.78 2.48 -7.28
C GLY A 298 25.74 1.36 -7.32
N LYS A 299 24.93 1.23 -6.27
CA LYS A 299 23.88 0.19 -6.14
C LYS A 299 22.55 0.64 -6.71
N THR A 300 21.71 -0.33 -7.09
CA THR A 300 20.33 -0.08 -7.54
C THR A 300 19.32 -0.52 -6.48
N ILE A 301 18.57 0.43 -5.93
CA ILE A 301 17.56 0.19 -4.90
C ILE A 301 16.17 0.47 -5.48
N VAL A 302 15.23 -0.44 -5.24
CA VAL A 302 13.83 -0.27 -5.65
C VAL A 302 12.93 -0.20 -4.43
N THR A 303 11.99 0.74 -4.45
CA THR A 303 10.92 0.86 -3.47
C THR A 303 9.58 1.10 -4.15
N VAL A 304 8.50 1.32 -3.39
CA VAL A 304 7.14 1.42 -3.92
C VAL A 304 6.55 2.80 -3.67
N LEU A 305 5.98 3.40 -4.72
CA LEU A 305 5.21 4.64 -4.68
C LEU A 305 3.72 4.25 -4.62
N CYS A 306 3.20 4.07 -3.41
CA CYS A 306 2.02 3.23 -3.16
C CYS A 306 0.70 3.79 -3.72
N ASP A 307 0.48 5.10 -3.57
CA ASP A 307 -0.75 5.80 -3.95
C ASP A 307 -0.54 7.33 -3.99
N SER A 308 -1.56 8.05 -4.48
CA SER A 308 -1.53 9.50 -4.62
C SER A 308 -1.73 10.25 -3.29
N GLY A 309 -1.05 11.39 -3.16
CA GLY A 309 -1.18 12.29 -2.01
C GLY A 309 -2.54 12.97 -1.89
N SER A 310 -3.31 13.05 -2.97
CA SER A 310 -4.66 13.65 -2.98
C SER A 310 -5.61 12.99 -1.97
N ARG A 311 -5.44 11.67 -1.75
CA ARG A 311 -6.22 10.88 -0.77
C ARG A 311 -6.01 11.32 0.68
N TYR A 312 -4.94 12.06 0.95
CA TYR A 312 -4.51 12.47 2.29
C TYR A 312 -4.50 14.00 2.44
N GLN A 313 -5.19 14.73 1.56
CA GLN A 313 -5.16 16.19 1.53
C GLN A 313 -5.59 16.83 2.85
N SER A 314 -6.62 16.29 3.51
CA SER A 314 -7.13 16.81 4.79
C SER A 314 -6.21 16.57 5.99
N LYS A 315 -5.14 15.78 5.82
CA LYS A 315 -4.15 15.49 6.87
C LYS A 315 -2.73 15.82 6.39
N LEU A 316 -2.11 14.93 5.61
CA LEU A 316 -0.71 15.03 5.17
C LEU A 316 -0.39 16.33 4.41
N PHE A 317 -1.39 16.94 3.77
CA PHE A 317 -1.23 18.23 3.07
C PHE A 317 -2.12 19.34 3.66
N ASN A 318 -2.42 19.25 4.96
CA ASN A 318 -3.16 20.27 5.71
C ASN A 318 -2.25 20.91 6.77
N ALA A 319 -1.93 22.19 6.61
CA ALA A 319 -0.99 22.90 7.48
C ALA A 319 -1.36 22.84 8.97
N ASP A 320 -2.65 22.99 9.30
CA ASP A 320 -3.12 23.00 10.69
C ASP A 320 -3.02 21.62 11.34
N PHE A 321 -3.37 20.55 10.61
CA PHE A 321 -3.18 19.18 11.05
C PHE A 321 -1.70 18.89 11.32
N MET A 322 -0.82 19.29 10.41
CA MET A 322 0.62 19.05 10.53
C MET A 322 1.22 19.79 11.74
N ARG A 323 0.82 21.05 11.98
CA ARG A 323 1.19 21.79 13.21
C ARG A 323 0.69 21.12 14.47
N ALA A 324 -0.56 20.67 14.50
CA ALA A 324 -1.14 19.97 15.64
C ALA A 324 -0.41 18.64 15.95
N LYS A 325 0.34 18.09 14.98
CA LYS A 325 1.18 16.90 15.13
C LYS A 325 2.66 17.23 15.34
N ASN A 326 3.04 18.50 15.44
CA ASN A 326 4.44 18.97 15.50
C ASN A 326 5.29 18.44 14.33
N LEU A 327 4.70 18.39 13.13
CA LEU A 327 5.34 17.92 11.91
C LEU A 327 5.61 19.09 10.94
N PRO A 328 6.53 18.92 9.97
CA PRO A 328 6.82 19.95 8.97
C PRO A 328 5.56 20.40 8.23
N VAL A 329 5.52 21.68 7.86
CA VAL A 329 4.49 22.27 6.98
C VAL A 329 5.21 22.73 5.70
N PRO A 330 4.72 22.36 4.51
CA PRO A 330 5.36 22.79 3.28
C PRO A 330 5.03 24.25 2.95
N GLU A 331 6.07 25.07 2.74
CA GLU A 331 5.95 26.52 2.56
C GLU A 331 4.96 26.92 1.45
N TRP A 332 4.89 26.14 0.36
CA TRP A 332 4.04 26.46 -0.78
C TRP A 332 2.54 26.41 -0.49
N LEU A 333 2.09 25.72 0.58
CA LEU A 333 0.67 25.72 0.97
C LEU A 333 0.24 27.07 1.57
N GLU A 334 1.20 27.85 2.05
CA GLU A 334 0.94 29.10 2.77
C GLU A 334 1.37 30.32 1.96
N LYS A 335 2.23 30.12 0.96
CA LYS A 335 2.67 31.17 0.05
C LYS A 335 1.48 31.82 -0.66
N ARG A 336 1.34 33.13 -0.48
CA ARG A 336 0.38 33.96 -1.24
C ARG A 336 1.08 34.62 -2.42
N SER A 337 0.39 34.68 -3.55
CA SER A 337 0.90 35.39 -4.73
C SER A 337 0.71 36.90 -4.54
N ASN A 338 1.77 37.66 -4.79
CA ASN A 338 1.71 39.13 -4.87
C ASN A 338 1.41 39.62 -6.29
N ILE A 339 1.17 38.70 -7.24
CA ILE A 339 0.80 39.04 -8.62
C ILE A 339 -0.61 39.61 -8.61
N LYS A 340 -0.74 40.88 -9.02
CA LYS A 340 -2.04 41.55 -9.13
C LYS A 340 -2.73 41.14 -10.44
N PRO A 341 -3.98 40.65 -10.40
CA PRO A 341 -4.74 40.37 -11.61
C PRO A 341 -5.02 41.68 -12.37
N PRO A 342 -4.93 41.68 -13.72
CA PRO A 342 -5.19 42.87 -14.53
C PRO A 342 -6.71 43.06 -14.74
N PHE A 343 -7.43 43.45 -13.68
CA PHE A 343 -8.85 43.79 -13.79
C PHE A 343 -9.04 45.10 -14.58
N VAL A 344 -10.05 45.13 -15.45
CA VAL A 344 -10.50 46.32 -16.20
C VAL A 344 -11.78 46.84 -15.58
#